data_AF-A0A653IEM7-F1
#
_entry.id   AF-A0A653IEM7-F1
#
_cell.length_a   1.000
_cell.length_b   1.000
_cell.length_c   1.000
_cell.angle_alpha   90.00
_cell.angle_beta   90.00
_cell.angle_gamma   90.00
#
_symmetry.space_group_name_H-M   'P 1'
#
loop_
_entity.id
_entity.type
_entity.pdbx_description
1 polymer ?
#
loop_
_entity_poly.entity_id
_entity_poly.type
_entity_poly.pdbx_seq_one_letter_code
_entity_poly.pdbx_strand_id
1 'polypeptide(L)' 'MDVRTGTPYKYYFWKRFFLLFLPLFFIGILPEPFITDNPFASLEDYGEFAFFFCFYLFVFSGISAFLISIRWRMKYARR' A
#
# COMPACT_ATOMS: atom_id res chain seq x y z
N MET A 1 24.72 1.90 9.22
CA MET A 1 24.81 2.21 7.78
C MET A 1 25.59 1.09 7.13
N ASP A 2 25.05 0.41 6.12
CA ASP A 2 25.80 -0.65 5.42
C ASP A 2 26.68 -0.03 4.34
N VAL A 3 27.99 -0.22 4.53
CA VAL A 3 29.10 0.42 3.81
C VAL A 3 29.20 -0.03 2.35
N ARG A 4 28.51 -1.10 1.93
CA ARG A 4 28.66 -1.66 0.57
C ARG A 4 27.68 -1.16 -0.49
N THR A 5 26.63 -0.42 -0.13
CA THR A 5 25.71 0.20 -1.12
C THR A 5 25.34 1.65 -0.80
N GLY A 6 25.71 2.18 0.36
CA GLY A 6 25.47 3.57 0.78
C GLY A 6 24.00 3.96 0.97
N THR A 7 23.04 3.24 0.39
CA THR A 7 21.62 3.60 0.44
C THR A 7 20.99 3.30 1.81
N PRO A 8 20.48 4.31 2.53
CA PRO A 8 19.77 4.11 3.79
C PRO A 8 18.47 3.31 3.60
N TYR A 9 18.06 2.54 4.62
CA TYR A 9 16.77 1.82 4.61
C TYR A 9 15.59 2.75 4.28
N LYS A 10 15.56 3.95 4.89
CA LYS A 10 14.53 4.96 4.63
C LYS A 10 14.40 5.28 3.15
N TYR A 11 15.52 5.51 2.46
CA TYR A 11 15.53 5.78 1.02
C TYR A 11 15.10 4.55 0.21
N TYR A 12 15.60 3.36 0.56
CA TYR A 12 15.20 2.11 -0.08
C TYR A 12 13.68 1.86 0.01
N PHE A 13 13.12 2.10 1.19
CA PHE A 13 11.71 1.89 1.53
C PHE A 13 10.83 2.82 0.70
N TRP A 14 11.00 4.13 0.84
CA TRP A 14 10.12 5.11 0.19
C TRP A 14 10.20 5.06 -1.34
N LYS A 15 11.39 4.74 -1.90
CA LYS A 15 11.55 4.54 -3.34
C LYS A 15 10.71 3.38 -3.90
N ARG A 16 10.40 2.38 -3.07
CA ARG A 16 9.67 1.16 -3.48
C ARG A 16 8.25 1.11 -2.97
N PHE A 17 7.95 1.86 -1.90
CA PHE A 17 6.64 1.87 -1.25
C PHE A 17 5.56 2.24 -2.24
N PHE A 18 5.61 3.42 -2.84
CA PHE A 18 4.59 3.86 -3.80
C PHE A 18 4.55 3.00 -5.06
N LEU A 19 5.69 2.46 -5.48
CA LEU A 19 5.77 1.60 -6.66
C LEU A 19 5.06 0.25 -6.45
N LEU A 20 5.01 -0.25 -5.21
CA LEU A 20 4.27 -1.47 -4.86
C LEU A 20 2.83 -1.16 -4.43
N PHE A 21 2.66 -0.13 -3.61
CA PHE A 21 1.39 0.26 -3.02
C PHE A 21 0.37 0.70 -4.06
N LEU A 22 0.72 1.62 -4.96
CA LEU A 22 -0.23 2.16 -5.94
C LEU A 22 -0.87 1.07 -6.82
N PRO A 23 -0.12 0.18 -7.50
CA PRO A 23 -0.74 -0.85 -8.30
C PRO A 23 -1.56 -1.85 -7.48
N LEU A 24 -1.09 -2.24 -6.28
CA LEU A 24 -1.86 -3.12 -5.40
C LEU A 24 -3.17 -2.48 -4.96
N PHE A 25 -3.13 -1.20 -4.59
CA PHE A 25 -4.29 -0.44 -4.18
C PHE A 25 -5.30 -0.32 -5.32
N PHE A 26 -4.87 0.06 -6.54
CA PHE A 26 -5.77 0.16 -7.68
C PHE A 26 -6.37 -1.19 -8.07
N ILE A 27 -5.58 -2.27 -8.09
CA ILE A 27 -6.11 -3.62 -8.37
C ILE A 27 -7.14 -4.04 -7.32
N GLY A 28 -6.89 -3.73 -6.06
CA GLY A 28 -7.79 -4.08 -4.97
C GLY A 28 -9.09 -3.29 -4.95
N ILE A 29 -9.07 -2.04 -5.40
CA ILE A 29 -10.20 -1.12 -5.29
C ILE A 29 -11.04 -1.01 -6.57
N LEU A 30 -10.47 -1.30 -7.74
CA LEU A 30 -11.19 -1.27 -9.02
C LEU A 30 -12.43 -2.20 -9.10
N PRO A 31 -12.44 -3.41 -8.52
CA PRO A 31 -13.61 -4.28 -8.58
C PRO A 31 -14.66 -3.97 -7.49
N GLU A 32 -14.43 -2.97 -6.63
CA GLU A 32 -15.34 -2.68 -5.52
C GLU A 32 -16.63 -2.02 -6.02
N PRO A 33 -17.82 -2.55 -5.66
CA PRO A 33 -19.11 -2.01 -6.08
C PRO A 33 -19.28 -0.53 -5.71
N PHE A 34 -18.74 -0.12 -4.56
CA PHE A 34 -18.77 1.27 -4.09
C PHE A 34 -17.93 2.23 -4.96
N ILE A 35 -17.14 1.73 -5.90
CA ILE A 35 -16.40 2.53 -6.89
C ILE A 35 -17.04 2.44 -8.27
N THR A 36 -17.59 1.27 -8.63
CA THR A 36 -18.14 1.02 -9.96
C THR A 36 -19.62 1.36 -10.10
N ASP A 37 -20.40 1.27 -9.02
CA ASP A 37 -21.80 1.70 -8.94
C ASP A 37 -21.90 3.12 -8.38
N ASN A 38 -23.08 3.75 -8.53
CA ASN A 38 -23.31 5.14 -8.11
C ASN A 38 -23.30 5.26 -6.57
N PRO A 39 -22.20 5.69 -5.93
CA PRO A 39 -21.99 5.56 -4.49
C PRO A 39 -22.51 6.78 -3.70
N PHE A 40 -23.40 7.56 -4.33
CA PHE A 40 -23.83 8.87 -3.84
C PHE A 40 -25.36 9.01 -3.85
N ALA A 41 -26.10 7.89 -3.80
CA ALA A 41 -27.56 7.91 -3.81
C ALA A 41 -28.12 8.33 -2.45
N SER A 42 -27.41 8.05 -1.35
CA SER A 42 -27.78 8.38 0.02
C SER A 42 -26.59 8.88 0.87
N LEU A 43 -26.88 9.52 2.01
CA LEU A 43 -25.87 9.95 2.99
C LEU A 43 -25.13 8.77 3.66
N GLU A 44 -25.80 7.62 3.76
CA GLU A 44 -25.25 6.37 4.29
C GLU A 44 -24.13 5.84 3.38
N ASP A 45 -24.33 5.95 2.06
CA ASP A 45 -23.38 5.50 1.04
C ASP A 45 -22.02 6.24 1.12
N TYR A 46 -22.03 7.53 1.50
CA TYR A 46 -20.79 8.30 1.70
C TYR A 46 -19.95 7.78 2.88
N GLY A 47 -20.63 7.38 3.96
CA GLY A 47 -19.98 6.83 5.15
C GLY A 47 -19.35 5.48 4.85
N GLU A 48 -20.08 4.61 4.16
CA GLU A 48 -19.59 3.31 3.73
C GLU A 48 -18.41 3.45 2.76
N PHE A 49 -18.54 4.30 1.73
CA PHE A 49 -17.46 4.59 0.79
C PHE A 49 -16.19 5.06 1.51
N ALA A 50 -16.31 6.05 2.41
CA ALA A 50 -15.17 6.57 3.15
C ALA A 50 -14.52 5.51 4.05
N PHE A 51 -15.33 4.68 4.70
CA PHE A 51 -14.85 3.59 5.54
C PHE A 51 -14.07 2.55 4.72
N PHE A 52 -14.64 2.04 3.62
CA PHE A 52 -13.99 1.07 2.76
C PHE A 52 -12.72 1.64 2.12
N PHE A 53 -12.76 2.87 1.63
CA PHE A 53 -11.59 3.54 1.07
C PHE A 53 -10.45 3.64 2.09
N CYS A 54 -10.75 4.07 3.32
CA CYS A 54 -9.75 4.16 4.39
C CYS A 54 -9.24 2.77 4.83
N PHE A 55 -10.13 1.78 4.89
CA PHE A 55 -9.76 0.41 5.20
C PHE A 55 -8.80 -0.17 4.16
N TYR A 56 -9.09 0.00 2.87
CA TYR A 56 -8.21 -0.44 1.79
C TYR A 56 -6.87 0.31 1.78
N LEU A 57 -6.87 1.62 2.04
CA LEU A 57 -5.64 2.39 2.22
C LEU A 57 -4.78 1.79 3.34
N PHE A 58 -5.37 1.50 4.49
CA PHE A 58 -4.67 0.95 5.65
C PHE A 58 -4.12 -0.46 5.37
N VAL A 59 -4.96 -1.35 4.83
CA VAL A 59 -4.57 -2.74 4.56
C VAL A 59 -3.47 -2.81 3.50
N PHE A 60 -3.63 -2.14 2.35
CA PHE A 60 -2.64 -2.21 1.28
C PHE A 60 -1.34 -1.47 1.61
N SER A 61 -1.40 -0.37 2.38
CA SER A 61 -0.19 0.27 2.89
C SER A 61 0.56 -0.63 3.85
N GLY A 62 -0.15 -1.33 4.76
CA GLY A 62 0.42 -2.32 5.67
C GLY A 62 1.10 -3.48 4.95
N ILE A 63 0.41 -4.10 3.99
CA ILE A 63 0.96 -5.20 3.17
C ILE A 63 2.20 -4.73 2.40
N SER A 64 2.14 -3.57 1.75
CA SER A 64 3.26 -3.01 0.99
C SER A 64 4.47 -2.73 1.88
N ALA A 65 4.25 -2.11 3.05
CA ALA A 65 5.29 -1.84 4.02
C ALA A 65 5.94 -3.13 4.55
N PHE A 66 5.12 -4.15 4.84
CA PHE A 66 5.58 -5.46 5.30
C PHE A 66 6.46 -6.16 4.27
N LEU A 67 6.01 -6.26 3.01
CA LEU A 67 6.75 -6.90 1.93
C LEU A 67 8.10 -6.22 1.65
N ILE A 68 8.13 -4.88 1.65
CA ILE A 68 9.36 -4.12 1.44
C ILE A 68 10.34 -4.32 2.61
N SER A 69 9.82 -4.34 3.84
CA SER A 69 10.61 -4.57 5.05
C SER A 69 11.24 -5.97 5.07
N ILE A 70 10.45 -7.01 4.74
CA ILE A 70 10.96 -8.39 4.62
C ILE A 70 11.99 -8.50 3.51
N ARG A 71 11.70 -7.98 2.32
CA ARG A 71 12.63 -8.03 1.18
C ARG A 71 13.96 -7.35 1.52
N TRP A 72 13.93 -6.23 2.24
CA TRP A 72 15.13 -5.61 2.77
C TRP A 72 15.87 -6.57 3.69
N ARG A 73 15.23 -7.06 4.77
CA ARG A 73 15.88 -7.99 5.72
C ARG A 73 16.48 -9.21 5.02
N MET A 74 15.78 -9.84 4.08
CA MET A 74 16.28 -11.00 3.32
C MET A 74 17.52 -10.67 2.48
N LYS A 75 17.59 -9.46 1.88
CA LYS A 75 18.76 -9.03 1.10
C LYS A 75 20.01 -8.91 1.98
N TYR A 76 19.86 -8.49 3.24
CA TYR A 76 20.97 -8.37 4.19
C TYR A 76 21.26 -9.67 4.95
N ALA A 77 20.26 -10.53 5.16
CA ALA A 77 20.44 -11.82 5.83
C ALA A 77 21.13 -12.90 4.97
N ARG A 78 21.16 -12.71 3.64
CA ARG A 78 21.91 -13.59 2.71
C ARG A 78 23.38 -13.17 2.51
N ARG A 79 23.86 -12.19 3.28
CA ARG A 79 25.26 -11.73 3.30
C ARG A 79 25.88 -12.06 4.64
#